data_AF-A0A1R1Z2R3-F1
#
_entry.id   AF-A0A1R1Z2R3-F1
#
_cell.length_a   1.000
_cell.length_b   1.000
_cell.length_c   1.000
_cell.angle_alpha   90.00
_cell.angle_beta   90.00
_cell.angle_gamma   90.00
#
_symmetry.space_group_name_H-M   'P 1'
#
loop_
_entity.id
_entity.type
_entity.pdbx_description
1 polymer ?
#
loop_
_entity_poly.entity_id
_entity_poly.type
_entity_poly.pdbx_seq_one_letter_code
_entity_poly.pdbx_strand_id
1 'polypeptide(L)'
;MSNLPPPFPENDVLLALQPAEVAEYLLRYLDELHSTGRHAQVNILGRFDETAGSRIGQAIAEAWAWAEAQGLLVPSAGNRSVGVVELSRRAEALLLGNGFAKHRQAAGLPRELLHPTIADKAWHHFIAGDYEVAVFAAFKALEIAVAEKSAIQRTGVALMRDAFHKQSGPLTDKALEEGEREAVGHLFAGAFGLFRNPVGHREVSYDGPIEPAEQLIVASHLMRIVDAAGA
;
A
#
# COMPACT_ATOMS: atom_id res chain seq x y z
N MET A 1 12.40 -35.39 -1.39
CA MET A 1 11.32 -34.51 -0.92
C MET A 1 10.34 -34.39 -2.05
N SER A 2 9.06 -34.62 -1.80
CA SER A 2 8.02 -34.41 -2.81
C SER A 2 7.64 -32.93 -2.85
N ASN A 3 7.26 -32.42 -4.02
CA ASN A 3 6.68 -31.08 -4.12
C ASN A 3 5.33 -31.04 -3.40
N LEU A 4 4.99 -29.87 -2.87
CA LEU A 4 3.65 -29.60 -2.37
C LEU A 4 2.61 -29.71 -3.52
N PRO A 5 1.35 -30.07 -3.21
CA PRO A 5 0.30 -30.09 -4.22
C PRO A 5 0.01 -28.68 -4.76
N PRO A 6 -0.62 -28.55 -5.94
CA PRO A 6 -1.19 -27.28 -6.37
C PRO A 6 -2.08 -26.68 -5.26
N PRO A 7 -2.13 -25.33 -5.13
CA PRO A 7 -1.55 -24.31 -6.00
C PRO A 7 -0.09 -23.91 -5.65
N PHE A 8 0.59 -24.61 -4.75
CA PHE A 8 1.95 -24.23 -4.33
C PHE A 8 2.97 -24.34 -5.48
N PRO A 9 3.96 -23.43 -5.56
CA PRO A 9 5.07 -23.54 -6.51
C PRO A 9 6.05 -24.65 -6.08
N GLU A 10 7.10 -24.86 -6.89
CA GLU A 10 8.18 -25.79 -6.55
C GLU A 10 8.83 -25.43 -5.20
N ASN A 11 9.32 -26.45 -4.49
CA ASN A 11 9.77 -26.31 -3.10
C ASN A 11 10.93 -25.29 -2.95
N ASP A 12 11.84 -25.21 -3.91
CA ASP A 12 12.94 -24.25 -3.94
C ASP A 12 12.45 -22.81 -4.13
N VAL A 13 11.48 -22.60 -5.03
CA VAL A 13 10.81 -21.31 -5.22
C VAL A 13 10.07 -20.90 -3.95
N LEU A 14 9.30 -21.82 -3.35
CA LEU A 14 8.54 -21.56 -2.13
C LEU A 14 9.44 -21.10 -0.97
N LEU A 15 10.62 -21.71 -0.82
CA LEU A 15 11.59 -21.35 0.23
C LEU A 15 12.26 -19.99 0.01
N ALA A 16 12.19 -19.41 -1.18
CA ALA A 16 12.71 -18.08 -1.48
C ALA A 16 11.67 -16.97 -1.22
N LEU A 17 10.40 -17.32 -1.05
CA LEU A 17 9.29 -16.39 -0.83
C LEU A 17 9.21 -15.93 0.63
N GLN A 18 8.74 -14.70 0.83
CA GLN A 18 8.42 -14.17 2.16
C GLN A 18 7.11 -14.78 2.70
N PRO A 19 6.88 -14.77 4.03
CA PRO A 19 5.69 -15.36 4.64
C PRO A 19 4.36 -14.86 4.03
N ALA A 20 4.28 -13.57 3.69
CA ALA A 20 3.12 -12.96 3.06
C ALA A 20 2.84 -13.49 1.64
N GLU A 21 3.88 -13.83 0.90
CA GLU A 21 3.77 -14.37 -0.46
C GLU A 21 3.36 -15.85 -0.43
N VAL A 22 3.95 -16.61 0.49
CA VAL A 22 3.56 -18.00 0.77
C VAL A 22 2.12 -18.08 1.27
N ALA A 23 1.66 -17.08 2.03
CA ALA A 23 0.30 -17.03 2.56
C ALA A 23 -0.78 -16.98 1.48
N GLU A 24 -0.53 -16.39 0.31
CA GLU A 24 -1.47 -16.47 -0.82
C GLU A 24 -1.70 -17.92 -1.24
N TYR A 25 -0.63 -18.68 -1.48
CA TYR A 25 -0.72 -20.07 -1.90
C TYR A 25 -1.39 -20.93 -0.82
N LEU A 26 -1.05 -20.67 0.45
CA LEU A 26 -1.71 -21.31 1.58
C LEU A 26 -3.21 -21.05 1.59
N LEU A 27 -3.64 -19.79 1.46
CA LEU A 27 -5.07 -19.44 1.51
C LEU A 27 -5.84 -20.04 0.33
N ARG A 28 -5.27 -20.07 -0.87
CA ARG A 28 -5.84 -20.77 -2.04
C ARG A 28 -5.95 -22.27 -1.82
N TYR A 29 -4.91 -22.89 -1.25
CA TYR A 29 -4.94 -24.32 -0.92
C TYR A 29 -6.03 -24.64 0.11
N LEU A 30 -6.19 -23.81 1.16
CA LEU A 30 -7.24 -23.98 2.15
C LEU A 30 -8.63 -23.82 1.53
N ASP A 31 -8.79 -22.85 0.64
CA ASP A 31 -10.01 -22.69 -0.17
C ASP A 31 -10.30 -23.96 -0.98
N GLU A 32 -9.33 -24.56 -1.66
CA GLU A 32 -9.55 -25.79 -2.44
C GLU A 32 -9.94 -27.02 -1.59
N LEU A 33 -9.61 -27.05 -0.29
CA LEU A 33 -9.89 -28.17 0.62
C LEU A 33 -11.35 -28.32 1.06
N HIS A 34 -12.27 -27.48 0.57
CA HIS A 34 -13.71 -27.21 0.86
C HIS A 34 -14.66 -28.25 1.53
N SER A 35 -14.23 -29.34 2.15
CA SER A 35 -15.14 -30.33 2.77
C SER A 35 -15.95 -29.79 3.95
N THR A 36 -15.43 -28.77 4.66
CA THR A 36 -16.08 -28.19 5.86
C THR A 36 -15.88 -26.68 6.04
N GLY A 37 -15.06 -26.03 5.19
CA GLY A 37 -14.66 -24.62 5.34
C GLY A 37 -13.78 -24.32 6.58
N ARG A 38 -13.40 -25.36 7.34
CA ARG A 38 -12.68 -25.27 8.61
C ARG A 38 -11.35 -25.98 8.54
N HIS A 39 -10.31 -25.34 9.05
CA HIS A 39 -8.94 -25.83 8.96
C HIS A 39 -8.31 -25.87 10.34
N ALA A 40 -7.91 -27.07 10.77
CA ALA A 40 -7.12 -27.24 11.97
C ALA A 40 -5.63 -27.08 11.63
N GLN A 41 -4.96 -26.11 12.25
CA GLN A 41 -3.55 -25.79 11.97
C GLN A 41 -2.64 -27.03 12.06
N VAL A 42 -2.81 -27.80 13.13
CA VAL A 42 -2.02 -29.02 13.39
C VAL A 42 -2.11 -30.05 12.27
N ASN A 43 -3.30 -30.19 11.65
CA ASN A 43 -3.52 -31.16 10.58
C ASN A 43 -2.86 -30.69 9.27
N ILE A 44 -2.92 -29.39 8.99
CA ILE A 44 -2.35 -28.81 7.77
C ILE A 44 -0.82 -28.82 7.84
N LEU A 45 -0.25 -28.30 8.94
CA LEU A 45 1.20 -28.24 9.11
C LEU A 45 1.84 -29.63 9.19
N GLY A 46 1.21 -30.57 9.91
CA GLY A 46 1.69 -31.95 9.99
C GLY A 46 1.77 -32.62 8.62
N ARG A 47 0.76 -32.42 7.76
CA ARG A 47 0.75 -32.95 6.39
C ARG A 47 1.94 -32.44 5.57
N PHE A 48 2.23 -31.14 5.64
CA PHE A 48 3.30 -30.55 4.83
C PHE A 48 4.69 -30.94 5.31
N ASP A 49 4.89 -31.02 6.63
CA ASP A 49 6.14 -31.52 7.20
C ASP A 49 6.41 -32.96 6.74
N GLU A 50 5.41 -33.84 6.80
CA GLU A 50 5.54 -35.22 6.32
C GLU A 50 5.80 -35.33 4.80
N THR A 51 5.18 -34.46 4.00
CA THR A 51 5.23 -34.53 2.53
C THR A 51 6.52 -33.96 1.95
N ALA A 52 6.91 -32.77 2.41
CA ALA A 52 7.96 -31.95 1.80
C ALA A 52 9.12 -31.63 2.76
N GLY A 53 8.98 -31.96 4.05
CA GLY A 53 10.00 -31.85 5.09
C GLY A 53 9.96 -30.54 5.91
N SER A 54 10.74 -30.53 6.99
CA SER A 54 10.64 -29.53 8.07
C SER A 54 10.89 -28.09 7.66
N ARG A 55 11.78 -27.83 6.71
CA ARG A 55 12.00 -26.46 6.20
C ARG A 55 10.77 -25.92 5.46
N ILE A 56 10.07 -26.77 4.72
CA ILE A 56 8.83 -26.40 4.02
C ILE A 56 7.70 -26.25 5.04
N GLY A 57 7.57 -27.20 5.98
CA GLY A 57 6.61 -27.10 7.07
C GLY A 57 6.75 -25.79 7.86
N GLN A 58 7.98 -25.37 8.13
CA GLN A 58 8.30 -24.10 8.80
C GLN A 58 7.88 -22.88 7.97
N ALA A 59 8.19 -22.84 6.67
CA ALA A 59 7.76 -21.76 5.79
C ALA A 59 6.23 -21.61 5.74
N ILE A 60 5.49 -22.74 5.72
CA ILE A 60 4.03 -22.71 5.79
C ILE A 60 3.53 -22.26 7.17
N ALA A 61 4.20 -22.64 8.26
CA ALA A 61 3.86 -22.19 9.60
C ALA A 61 4.00 -20.66 9.76
N GLU A 62 5.06 -20.08 9.19
CA GLU A 62 5.27 -18.63 9.16
C GLU A 62 4.19 -17.92 8.34
N ALA A 63 3.83 -18.47 7.17
CA ALA A 63 2.75 -17.98 6.34
C ALA A 63 1.38 -18.02 7.05
N TRP A 64 1.12 -19.10 7.81
CA TRP A 64 -0.08 -19.24 8.63
C TRP A 64 -0.15 -18.16 9.70
N ALA A 65 0.93 -17.99 10.47
CA ALA A 65 1.00 -16.97 11.52
C ALA A 65 0.79 -15.56 10.96
N TRP A 66 1.36 -15.28 9.78
CA TRP A 66 1.12 -14.03 9.07
C TRP A 66 -0.36 -13.86 8.69
N ALA A 67 -1.00 -14.89 8.13
CA ALA A 67 -2.41 -14.83 7.73
C ALA A 67 -3.37 -14.62 8.92
N GLU A 68 -3.09 -15.22 10.07
CA GLU A 68 -3.82 -14.95 11.32
C GLU A 68 -3.61 -13.51 11.80
N ALA A 69 -2.37 -13.02 11.82
CA ALA A 69 -2.05 -11.66 12.20
C ALA A 69 -2.74 -10.61 11.30
N GLN A 70 -2.95 -10.93 10.02
CA GLN A 70 -3.67 -10.09 9.07
C GLN A 70 -5.20 -10.23 9.13
N GLY A 71 -5.73 -11.10 10.00
CA GLY A 71 -7.16 -11.39 10.08
C GLY A 71 -7.72 -12.06 8.84
N LEU A 72 -6.87 -12.74 8.06
CA LEU A 72 -7.27 -13.53 6.90
C LEU A 72 -7.72 -14.93 7.31
N LEU A 73 -7.08 -15.48 8.35
CA LEU A 73 -7.54 -16.65 9.09
C LEU A 73 -8.14 -16.17 10.41
N VAL A 74 -9.37 -16.57 10.70
CA VAL A 74 -10.10 -16.16 11.91
C VAL A 74 -10.70 -17.37 12.61
N PRO A 75 -10.87 -17.33 13.95
CA PRO A 75 -11.61 -18.37 14.65
C PRO A 75 -13.04 -18.49 14.12
N SER A 76 -13.51 -19.72 13.93
CA SER A 76 -14.91 -19.98 13.57
C SER A 76 -15.84 -19.52 14.69
N ALA A 77 -16.75 -18.59 14.40
CA ALA A 77 -17.70 -18.05 15.39
C ALA A 77 -18.57 -19.13 16.07
N GLY A 78 -18.84 -20.24 15.37
CA GLY A 78 -19.62 -21.38 15.89
C GLY A 78 -18.79 -22.49 16.52
N ASN A 79 -17.46 -22.39 16.55
CA ASN A 79 -16.57 -23.45 17.03
C ASN A 79 -15.81 -23.01 18.28
N ARG A 80 -15.74 -23.89 19.27
CA ARG A 80 -15.03 -23.64 20.54
C ARG A 80 -13.67 -24.33 20.58
N SER A 81 -13.31 -25.10 19.55
CA SER A 81 -12.02 -25.77 19.44
C SER A 81 -10.92 -24.76 19.11
N VAL A 82 -9.90 -24.72 19.97
CA VAL A 82 -8.69 -23.92 19.77
C VAL A 82 -7.94 -24.43 18.52
N GLY A 83 -7.39 -23.51 17.72
CA GLY A 83 -6.57 -23.83 16.55
C GLY A 83 -7.36 -24.27 15.32
N VAL A 84 -8.69 -24.13 15.32
CA VAL A 84 -9.54 -24.31 14.14
C VAL A 84 -9.94 -22.93 13.62
N VAL A 85 -9.54 -22.63 12.39
CA VAL A 85 -9.78 -21.35 11.72
C VAL A 85 -10.64 -21.55 10.47
N GLU A 86 -11.24 -20.45 10.03
CA GLU A 86 -11.94 -20.31 8.75
C GLU A 86 -11.33 -19.14 7.98
N LEU A 87 -11.50 -19.12 6.66
CA LEU A 87 -11.19 -17.96 5.86
C LEU A 87 -12.12 -16.81 6.28
N SER A 88 -11.57 -15.62 6.49
CA SER A 88 -12.40 -14.44 6.76
C SER A 88 -13.05 -13.94 5.48
N ARG A 89 -14.13 -13.16 5.60
CA ARG A 89 -14.74 -12.44 4.47
C ARG A 89 -13.73 -11.64 3.64
N ARG A 90 -12.67 -11.12 4.29
CA ARG A 90 -11.58 -10.40 3.62
C ARG A 90 -10.70 -11.38 2.84
N ALA A 91 -10.37 -12.54 3.39
CA ALA A 91 -9.62 -13.57 2.69
C ALA A 91 -10.38 -14.08 1.46
N GLU A 92 -11.68 -14.38 1.61
CA GLU A 92 -12.55 -14.76 0.49
C GLU A 92 -12.57 -13.68 -0.60
N ALA A 93 -12.73 -12.41 -0.23
CA ALA A 93 -12.68 -11.30 -1.20
C ALA A 93 -11.31 -11.17 -1.90
N LEU A 94 -10.20 -11.45 -1.22
CA LEU A 94 -8.86 -11.42 -1.81
C LEU A 94 -8.61 -12.60 -2.75
N LEU A 95 -9.20 -13.76 -2.46
CA LEU A 95 -9.14 -14.96 -3.30
C LEU A 95 -9.97 -14.81 -4.58
N LEU A 96 -11.04 -14.01 -4.53
CA LEU A 96 -11.82 -13.62 -5.70
C LEU A 96 -11.00 -12.67 -6.60
N GLY A 97 -10.42 -13.23 -7.67
CA GLY A 97 -9.67 -12.47 -8.68
C GLY A 97 -8.20 -12.20 -8.29
N ASN A 98 -7.71 -11.00 -8.62
CA ASN A 98 -6.30 -10.62 -8.51
C ASN A 98 -5.97 -9.97 -7.14
N GLY A 99 -6.79 -10.23 -6.10
CA GLY A 99 -6.77 -9.49 -4.84
C GLY A 99 -5.43 -9.55 -4.08
N PHE A 100 -4.77 -10.70 -4.07
CA PHE A 100 -3.44 -10.84 -3.46
C PHE A 100 -2.33 -10.08 -4.19
N ALA A 101 -2.40 -9.95 -5.52
CA ALA A 101 -1.45 -9.11 -6.27
C ALA A 101 -1.60 -7.63 -5.88
N LYS A 102 -2.83 -7.14 -5.75
CA LYS A 102 -3.11 -5.78 -5.26
C LYS A 102 -2.69 -5.59 -3.79
N HIS A 103 -2.93 -6.59 -2.94
CA HIS A 103 -2.55 -6.57 -1.52
C HIS A 103 -1.04 -6.57 -1.31
N ARG A 104 -0.28 -7.41 -2.03
CA ARG A 104 1.20 -7.43 -1.99
C ARG A 104 1.79 -6.10 -2.42
N GLN A 105 1.24 -5.49 -3.46
CA GLN A 105 1.78 -4.24 -3.98
C GLN A 105 1.39 -3.03 -3.07
N ALA A 106 0.26 -3.08 -2.35
CA ALA A 106 -0.09 -2.08 -1.33
C ALA A 106 0.77 -2.23 -0.05
N ALA A 107 1.17 -3.46 0.30
CA ALA A 107 2.09 -3.72 1.41
C ALA A 107 3.54 -3.22 1.12
N GLY A 108 3.86 -2.89 -0.13
CA GLY A 108 5.18 -2.42 -0.55
C GLY A 108 5.49 -0.94 -0.24
N LEU A 109 4.51 -0.15 0.20
CA LEU A 109 4.72 1.25 0.61
C LEU A 109 4.78 1.33 2.15
N PRO A 110 5.96 1.47 2.78
CA PRO A 110 6.04 1.72 4.21
C PRO A 110 5.37 3.05 4.56
N ARG A 111 4.46 3.05 5.53
CA ARG A 111 3.74 4.26 5.98
C ARG A 111 4.72 5.34 6.45
N GLU A 112 5.87 4.94 6.97
CA GLU A 112 6.93 5.81 7.51
C GLU A 112 7.64 6.62 6.44
N LEU A 113 7.58 6.21 5.16
CA LEU A 113 8.09 7.02 4.05
C LEU A 113 7.17 8.21 3.73
N LEU A 114 5.91 8.15 4.17
CA LEU A 114 4.95 9.23 3.97
C LEU A 114 5.16 10.34 5.00
N HIS A 115 4.94 11.58 4.57
CA HIS A 115 4.87 12.71 5.48
C HIS A 115 3.67 12.50 6.43
N PRO A 116 3.76 12.79 7.75
CA PRO A 116 2.68 12.52 8.71
C PRO A 116 1.30 13.03 8.25
N THR A 117 1.22 14.28 7.77
CA THR A 117 -0.03 14.85 7.21
C THR A 117 -0.56 14.07 6.02
N ILE A 118 0.32 13.56 5.14
CA ILE A 118 -0.08 12.79 3.96
C ILE A 118 -0.53 11.39 4.39
N ALA A 119 0.20 10.75 5.31
CA ALA A 119 -0.16 9.46 5.87
C ALA A 119 -1.55 9.52 6.52
N ASP A 120 -1.83 10.55 7.32
CA ASP A 120 -3.10 10.69 8.02
C ASP A 120 -4.29 10.89 7.07
N LYS A 121 -4.08 11.49 5.90
CA LYS A 121 -5.14 11.80 4.94
C LYS A 121 -5.34 10.73 3.88
N ALA A 122 -4.29 10.04 3.45
CA ALA A 122 -4.32 9.17 2.28
C ALA A 122 -4.13 7.68 2.60
N TRP A 123 -3.52 7.33 3.75
CA TRP A 123 -3.08 5.95 4.02
C TRP A 123 -4.23 4.94 4.01
N HIS A 124 -5.34 5.28 4.66
CA HIS A 124 -6.48 4.37 4.75
C HIS A 124 -7.08 4.04 3.37
N HIS A 125 -7.21 5.05 2.50
CA HIS A 125 -7.68 4.87 1.13
C HIS A 125 -6.70 4.02 0.31
N PHE A 126 -5.40 4.25 0.46
CA PHE A 126 -4.38 3.51 -0.26
C PHE A 126 -4.40 2.01 0.09
N ILE A 127 -4.46 1.66 1.39
CA ILE A 127 -4.52 0.26 1.81
C ILE A 127 -5.86 -0.41 1.48
N ALA A 128 -6.93 0.37 1.32
CA ALA A 128 -8.24 -0.10 0.89
C ALA A 128 -8.34 -0.34 -0.62
N GLY A 129 -7.37 0.14 -1.40
CA GLY A 129 -7.39 0.07 -2.86
C GLY A 129 -8.10 1.25 -3.55
N ASP A 130 -8.55 2.24 -2.77
CA ASP A 130 -9.20 3.47 -3.26
C ASP A 130 -8.14 4.47 -3.73
N TYR A 131 -7.35 4.08 -4.74
CA TYR A 131 -6.14 4.81 -5.13
C TYR A 131 -6.39 6.24 -5.60
N GLU A 132 -7.45 6.47 -6.38
CA GLU A 132 -7.85 7.79 -6.81
C GLU A 132 -8.12 8.72 -5.63
N VAL A 133 -8.85 8.21 -4.62
CA VAL A 133 -9.17 8.96 -3.41
C VAL A 133 -7.91 9.22 -2.58
N ALA A 134 -7.00 8.25 -2.50
CA ALA A 134 -5.74 8.41 -1.79
C ALA A 134 -4.87 9.52 -2.40
N VAL A 135 -4.69 9.49 -3.73
CA VAL A 135 -3.92 10.50 -4.46
C VAL A 135 -4.58 11.87 -4.33
N PHE A 136 -5.89 11.96 -4.53
CA PHE A 136 -6.63 13.21 -4.37
C PHE A 136 -6.48 13.79 -2.97
N ALA A 137 -6.65 12.97 -1.92
CA ALA A 137 -6.53 13.40 -0.53
C ALA A 137 -5.12 13.90 -0.19
N ALA A 138 -4.08 13.23 -0.68
CA ALA A 138 -2.69 13.63 -0.49
C ALA A 138 -2.39 14.99 -1.11
N PHE A 139 -2.72 15.17 -2.40
CA PHE A 139 -2.48 16.45 -3.07
C PHE A 139 -3.41 17.56 -2.58
N LYS A 140 -4.61 17.23 -2.08
CA LYS A 140 -5.47 18.22 -1.44
C LYS A 140 -4.87 18.73 -0.14
N ALA A 141 -4.30 17.85 0.68
CA ALA A 141 -3.61 18.23 1.91
C ALA A 141 -2.40 19.14 1.61
N LEU A 142 -1.62 18.82 0.57
CA LEU A 142 -0.52 19.66 0.10
C LEU A 142 -1.00 21.03 -0.40
N GLU A 143 -2.10 21.09 -1.14
CA GLU A 143 -2.69 22.34 -1.62
C GLU A 143 -3.07 23.27 -0.47
N ILE A 144 -3.72 22.71 0.56
CA ILE A 144 -4.12 23.45 1.76
C ILE A 144 -2.89 24.00 2.48
N ALA A 145 -1.87 23.16 2.71
CA ALA A 145 -0.64 23.59 3.40
C ALA A 145 0.08 24.73 2.65
N VAL A 146 0.17 24.65 1.31
CA VAL A 146 0.76 25.73 0.50
C VAL A 146 -0.09 27.01 0.58
N ALA A 147 -1.41 26.90 0.47
CA ALA A 147 -2.31 28.07 0.52
C ALA A 147 -2.21 28.78 1.88
N GLU A 148 -2.25 28.03 2.98
CA GLU A 148 -2.16 28.54 4.34
C GLU A 148 -0.81 29.22 4.58
N LYS A 149 0.29 28.56 4.21
CA LYS A 149 1.65 29.08 4.47
C LYS A 149 2.03 30.26 3.58
N SER A 150 1.52 30.31 2.36
CA SER A 150 1.78 31.43 1.43
C SER A 150 0.79 32.60 1.55
N ALA A 151 -0.33 32.41 2.26
CA ALA A 151 -1.45 33.34 2.32
C ALA A 151 -2.06 33.72 0.93
N ILE A 152 -1.84 32.88 -0.09
CA ILE A 152 -2.33 33.13 -1.46
C ILE A 152 -3.72 32.49 -1.64
N GLN A 153 -4.67 33.30 -2.09
CA GLN A 153 -6.06 32.88 -2.37
C GLN A 153 -6.22 32.36 -3.80
N ARG A 154 -5.48 31.30 -4.14
CA ARG A 154 -5.55 30.58 -5.42
C ARG A 154 -5.57 29.08 -5.18
N THR A 155 -5.80 28.31 -6.22
CA THR A 155 -5.80 26.83 -6.17
C THR A 155 -5.02 26.23 -7.33
N GLY A 156 -4.70 24.94 -7.20
CA GLY A 156 -4.03 24.13 -8.20
C GLY A 156 -2.70 24.72 -8.66
N VAL A 157 -2.44 24.60 -9.97
CA VAL A 157 -1.19 25.03 -10.60
C VAL A 157 -0.92 26.53 -10.42
N ALA A 158 -1.97 27.37 -10.41
CA ALA A 158 -1.80 28.81 -10.22
C ALA A 158 -1.25 29.13 -8.82
N LEU A 159 -1.80 28.49 -7.78
CA LEU A 159 -1.29 28.62 -6.41
C LEU A 159 0.19 28.21 -6.33
N MET A 160 0.54 27.06 -6.91
CA MET A 160 1.92 26.54 -6.86
C MET A 160 2.92 27.50 -7.51
N ARG A 161 2.58 28.03 -8.70
CA ARG A 161 3.43 28.98 -9.41
C ARG A 161 3.64 30.29 -8.65
N ASP A 162 2.59 30.80 -8.03
CA ASP A 162 2.68 32.05 -7.27
C ASP A 162 3.42 31.86 -5.94
N ALA A 163 3.14 30.77 -5.22
CA ALA A 163 3.76 30.47 -3.92
C ALA A 163 5.28 30.27 -4.03
N PHE A 164 5.74 29.63 -5.11
CA PHE A 164 7.14 29.31 -5.37
C PHE A 164 7.75 30.13 -6.53
N HIS A 165 7.19 31.31 -6.82
CA HIS A 165 7.74 32.18 -7.85
C HIS A 165 9.19 32.59 -7.53
N LYS A 166 10.14 32.33 -8.44
CA LYS A 166 11.58 32.48 -8.17
C LYS A 166 12.00 33.82 -7.55
N GLN A 167 11.32 34.91 -7.92
CA GLN A 167 11.61 36.26 -7.40
C GLN A 167 10.69 36.69 -6.25
N SER A 168 9.40 36.38 -6.32
CA SER A 168 8.38 36.98 -5.43
C SER A 168 7.58 35.97 -4.60
N GLY A 169 7.85 34.67 -4.76
CA GLY A 169 7.12 33.60 -4.11
C GLY A 169 7.35 33.60 -2.60
N PRO A 170 6.29 33.67 -1.78
CA PRO A 170 6.40 33.65 -0.32
C PRO A 170 7.08 32.41 0.26
N LEU A 171 7.00 31.27 -0.45
CA LEU A 171 7.60 30.00 -0.02
C LEU A 171 8.93 29.70 -0.75
N THR A 172 9.47 30.67 -1.49
CA THR A 172 10.72 30.47 -2.22
C THR A 172 11.92 30.65 -1.30
N ASP A 173 12.74 29.61 -1.18
CA ASP A 173 14.04 29.72 -0.51
C ASP A 173 14.98 30.65 -1.31
N LYS A 174 15.32 31.80 -0.71
CA LYS A 174 16.20 32.81 -1.32
C LYS A 174 17.68 32.51 -1.11
N ALA A 175 18.05 31.44 -0.41
CA ALA A 175 19.42 30.98 -0.29
C ALA A 175 19.88 30.17 -1.52
N LEU A 176 18.95 29.51 -2.21
CA LEU A 176 19.23 28.72 -3.42
C LEU A 176 19.65 29.59 -4.62
N GLU A 177 20.32 29.01 -5.60
CA GLU A 177 20.59 29.69 -6.88
C GLU A 177 19.30 29.95 -7.67
N GLU A 178 19.27 30.97 -8.54
CA GLU A 178 18.03 31.35 -9.24
C GLU A 178 17.42 30.17 -10.04
N GLY A 179 18.26 29.38 -10.71
CA GLY A 179 17.81 28.21 -11.47
C GLY A 179 17.17 27.13 -10.59
N GLU A 180 17.65 26.95 -9.36
CA GLU A 180 17.09 25.98 -8.40
C GLU A 180 15.73 26.46 -7.88
N ARG A 181 15.60 27.77 -7.60
CA ARG A 181 14.31 28.37 -7.21
C ARG A 181 13.25 28.15 -8.28
N GLU A 182 13.63 28.35 -9.55
CA GLU A 182 12.77 28.11 -10.69
C GLU A 182 12.39 26.63 -10.82
N ALA A 183 13.35 25.72 -10.62
CA ALA A 183 13.11 24.29 -10.65
C ALA A 183 12.12 23.82 -9.58
N VAL A 184 12.19 24.37 -8.36
CA VAL A 184 11.21 24.07 -7.29
C VAL A 184 9.79 24.47 -7.72
N GLY A 185 9.61 25.69 -8.23
CA GLY A 185 8.31 26.12 -8.74
C GLY A 185 7.77 25.23 -9.87
N HIS A 186 8.65 24.81 -10.79
CA HIS A 186 8.30 23.85 -11.84
C HIS A 186 7.90 22.48 -11.31
N LEU A 187 8.59 21.98 -10.29
CA LEU A 187 8.29 20.69 -9.67
C LEU A 187 6.89 20.68 -9.04
N PHE A 188 6.56 21.70 -8.23
CA PHE A 188 5.23 21.82 -7.62
C PHE A 188 4.13 21.99 -8.67
N ALA A 189 4.32 22.88 -9.64
CA ALA A 189 3.36 23.10 -10.71
C ALA A 189 3.14 21.85 -11.57
N GLY A 190 4.22 21.14 -11.91
CA GLY A 190 4.21 19.90 -12.68
C GLY A 190 3.49 18.77 -11.94
N ALA A 191 3.81 18.56 -10.67
CA ALA A 191 3.16 17.53 -9.85
C ALA A 191 1.65 17.77 -9.72
N PHE A 192 1.21 19.01 -9.49
CA PHE A 192 -0.22 19.34 -9.45
C PHE A 192 -0.90 19.19 -10.80
N GLY A 193 -0.24 19.62 -11.87
CA GLY A 193 -0.77 19.49 -13.23
C GLY A 193 -0.93 18.03 -13.66
N LEU A 194 0.01 17.17 -13.28
CA LEU A 194 0.08 15.78 -13.71
C LEU A 194 -0.72 14.82 -12.81
N PHE A 195 -0.68 14.99 -11.50
CA PHE A 195 -1.26 14.02 -10.56
C PHE A 195 -2.59 14.48 -9.97
N ARG A 196 -2.66 15.72 -9.47
CA ARG A 196 -3.88 16.24 -8.82
C ARG A 196 -4.98 16.58 -9.81
N ASN A 197 -4.65 17.30 -10.88
CA ASN A 197 -5.67 17.82 -11.79
C ASN A 197 -6.46 16.71 -12.49
N PRO A 198 -5.86 15.61 -12.98
CA PRO A 198 -6.64 14.51 -13.55
C PRO A 198 -7.66 13.94 -12.56
N VAL A 199 -7.24 13.52 -11.37
CA VAL A 199 -8.15 12.95 -10.33
C VAL A 199 -9.19 13.96 -9.83
N GLY A 200 -8.96 15.26 -10.00
CA GLY A 200 -9.91 16.31 -9.64
C GLY A 200 -10.90 16.72 -10.75
N HIS A 201 -10.69 16.26 -11.99
CA HIS A 201 -11.47 16.70 -13.15
C HIS A 201 -12.10 15.55 -13.95
N ARG A 202 -11.62 14.33 -13.78
CA ARG A 202 -12.12 13.13 -14.44
C ARG A 202 -11.90 11.92 -13.53
N GLU A 203 -12.66 10.87 -13.80
CA GLU A 203 -12.42 9.57 -13.19
C GLU A 203 -11.07 9.00 -13.67
N VAL A 204 -10.22 8.61 -12.73
CA VAL A 204 -8.91 8.03 -13.00
C VAL A 204 -8.87 6.60 -12.45
N SER A 205 -8.69 5.64 -13.34
CA SER A 205 -8.45 4.25 -12.96
C SER A 205 -6.95 3.98 -12.85
N TYR A 206 -6.57 3.21 -11.84
CA TYR A 206 -5.21 2.74 -11.63
C TYR A 206 -5.17 1.21 -11.76
N ASP A 207 -4.22 0.70 -12.55
CA ASP A 207 -4.04 -0.74 -12.76
C ASP A 207 -3.48 -1.47 -11.53
N GLY A 208 -2.88 -0.72 -10.60
CA GLY A 208 -2.33 -1.21 -9.34
C GLY A 208 -1.84 -0.08 -8.42
N PRO A 209 -1.37 -0.40 -7.21
CA PRO A 209 -0.93 0.57 -6.20
C PRO A 209 0.45 1.18 -6.45
N ILE A 210 1.25 0.67 -7.39
CA ILE A 210 2.63 1.16 -7.60
C ILE A 210 2.63 2.63 -8.00
N GLU A 211 1.92 3.00 -9.08
CA GLU A 211 1.84 4.39 -9.54
C GLU A 211 1.23 5.33 -8.47
N PRO A 212 0.10 4.99 -7.81
CA PRO A 212 -0.39 5.77 -6.68
C PRO A 212 0.61 5.91 -5.53
N ALA A 213 1.39 4.86 -5.21
CA ALA A 213 2.40 4.90 -4.16
C ALA A 213 3.50 5.91 -4.48
N GLU A 214 4.01 5.89 -5.72
CA GLU A 214 4.98 6.87 -6.21
C GLU A 214 4.44 8.30 -6.07
N GLN A 215 3.18 8.52 -6.44
CA GLN A 215 2.52 9.82 -6.32
C GLN A 215 2.37 10.26 -4.85
N LEU A 216 2.08 9.35 -3.92
CA LEU A 216 2.05 9.63 -2.48
C LEU A 216 3.44 9.98 -1.92
N ILE A 217 4.49 9.32 -2.41
CA ILE A 217 5.89 9.64 -2.05
C ILE A 217 6.25 11.04 -2.56
N VAL A 218 5.89 11.37 -3.80
CA VAL A 218 6.08 12.73 -4.35
C VAL A 218 5.35 13.77 -3.50
N ALA A 219 4.07 13.58 -3.22
CA ALA A 219 3.31 14.49 -2.36
C ALA A 219 3.95 14.66 -0.98
N SER A 220 4.46 13.57 -0.40
CA SER A 220 5.17 13.58 0.89
C SER A 220 6.50 14.34 0.82
N HIS A 221 7.27 14.20 -0.25
CA HIS A 221 8.50 14.95 -0.44
C HIS A 221 8.22 16.45 -0.61
N LEU A 222 7.22 16.81 -1.42
CA LEU A 222 6.79 18.20 -1.59
C LEU A 222 6.30 18.81 -0.28
N MET A 223 5.55 18.07 0.54
CA MET A 223 5.13 18.55 1.86
C MET A 223 6.32 18.89 2.77
N ARG A 224 7.39 18.07 2.77
CA ARG A 224 8.61 18.37 3.53
C ARG A 224 9.31 19.64 3.04
N ILE A 225 9.26 19.94 1.74
CA ILE A 225 9.76 21.21 1.19
C ILE A 225 8.90 22.37 1.70
N VAL A 226 7.57 22.21 1.74
CA VAL A 226 6.67 23.22 2.32
C VAL A 226 6.99 23.46 3.79
N ASP A 227 7.25 22.41 4.58
CA ASP A 227 7.60 22.55 5.99
C ASP A 227 8.89 23.35 6.19
N ALA A 228 9.92 23.08 5.36
CA ALA A 228 11.19 23.79 5.39
C ALA A 228 11.08 25.25 4.90
N ALA A 229 10.17 25.54 3.98
CA ALA A 229 10.01 26.88 3.42
C ALA A 229 9.55 27.88 4.48
N GLY A 230 10.26 29.00 4.69
CA GLY A 230 9.88 30.03 5.66
C GLY A 230 10.24 29.73 7.13
N ALA A 231 11.05 28.70 7.38
CA ALA A 231 11.83 28.56 8.62
C ALA A 231 13.12 29.37 8.57
#